data_AF-A0A7X0XIM4-F1
#
_entry.id   AF-A0A7X0XIM4-F1
#
_cell.length_a   1.000
_cell.length_b   1.000
_cell.length_c   1.000
_cell.angle_alpha   90.00
_cell.angle_beta   90.00
_cell.angle_gamma   90.00
#
_symmetry.space_group_name_H-M   'P 1'
#
loop_
_entity.id
_entity.type
_entity.pdbx_description
1 polymer ?
#
loop_
_entity_poly.entity_id
_entity_poly.type
_entity_poly.pdbx_seq_one_letter_code
_entity_poly.pdbx_strand_id
1 'polypeptide(L)'
;MERSWVFVKKLMLLFVLPIVLIGVLFPPLSPQAAANFSVTAVIPDNQIDKTKTYFDLRMKPGQKQDLEVVLKNDTDKEITIETNANTAVTNDNGIVDYSQTDPKLDKSLKTPFSSIAKTDDEVVLPKNSSKTIKVTVTMPAESFDGIILGGLQFIEKEGDDAKKDGGEGVQIKNRYAYVVGVQLSENDTVVEPDMKLHEIKAQQINYRNAVTANLQNPEATLIKPLAIDAKVYKSGDDQVLHQAKRDGLRMAPNSNFNYAIDWENQPLKAGKYRLKMVATSGDKTWKWDEEFTIKGDDAKKYNETAVDLEKDYTWWYIAGGALAVILLVFLAFWLGKRSKKDKDEDKK
;
A
#
# COMPACT_ATOMS: atom_id res chain seq x y z
N MET A 1 32.71 -25.34 46.62
CA MET A 1 32.55 -24.16 45.74
C MET A 1 31.18 -24.15 45.04
N GLU A 2 30.59 -25.30 44.68
CA GLU A 2 29.27 -25.39 44.01
C GLU A 2 28.06 -24.90 44.84
N ARG A 3 28.06 -25.09 46.17
CA ARG A 3 26.93 -24.68 47.03
C ARG A 3 26.73 -23.15 47.09
N SER A 4 27.79 -22.36 46.91
CA SER A 4 27.70 -20.89 46.92
C SER A 4 27.05 -20.35 45.65
N TRP A 5 27.34 -20.98 44.50
CA TRP A 5 26.80 -20.57 43.20
C TRP A 5 25.31 -20.84 43.05
N VAL A 6 24.81 -21.94 43.63
CA VAL A 6 23.37 -22.26 43.66
C VAL A 6 22.60 -21.27 44.55
N PHE A 7 23.21 -20.81 45.64
CA PHE A 7 22.59 -19.84 46.55
C PHE A 7 22.48 -18.45 45.91
N VAL A 8 23.53 -18.01 45.22
CA VAL A 8 23.52 -16.73 44.47
C VAL A 8 22.53 -16.75 43.31
N LYS A 9 22.41 -17.87 42.58
CA LYS A 9 21.38 -18.03 41.53
C LYS A 9 19.95 -17.98 42.08
N LYS A 10 19.69 -18.64 43.22
CA LYS A 10 18.36 -18.58 43.89
C LYS A 10 18.04 -17.17 44.41
N LEU A 11 19.05 -16.44 44.91
CA LEU A 11 18.88 -15.06 45.37
C LEU A 11 18.64 -14.09 44.20
N MET A 12 19.36 -14.22 43.08
CA MET A 12 19.10 -13.45 41.86
C MET A 12 17.70 -13.72 41.29
N LEU A 13 17.27 -14.99 41.25
CA LEU A 13 15.91 -15.35 40.81
C LEU A 13 14.84 -14.73 41.70
N LEU A 14 15.07 -14.60 43.01
CA LEU A 14 14.13 -14.01 43.96
C LEU A 14 13.92 -12.50 43.76
N PHE A 15 14.92 -11.79 43.23
CA PHE A 15 14.83 -10.35 42.95
C PHE A 15 14.41 -10.04 41.50
N VAL A 16 14.74 -10.90 40.54
CA VAL A 16 14.38 -10.69 39.12
C VAL A 16 12.92 -11.04 38.84
N LEU A 17 12.36 -12.09 39.48
CA LEU A 17 10.96 -12.49 39.29
C LEU A 17 9.93 -11.40 39.64
N PRO A 18 10.02 -10.69 40.79
CA PRO A 18 9.06 -9.63 41.11
C PRO A 18 9.19 -8.40 40.20
N ILE A 19 10.40 -8.09 39.70
CA ILE A 19 10.61 -6.97 38.76
C ILE A 19 9.98 -7.28 37.39
N VAL A 20 10.07 -8.54 36.94
CA VAL A 20 9.39 -8.99 35.71
C VAL A 20 7.87 -9.04 35.91
N LEU A 21 7.38 -9.45 37.09
CA LEU A 21 5.94 -9.48 37.38
C LEU A 21 5.30 -8.08 37.41
N ILE A 22 6.01 -7.06 37.92
CA ILE A 22 5.51 -5.67 37.95
C ILE A 22 5.40 -5.10 36.53
N GLY A 23 6.31 -5.44 35.63
CA GLY A 23 6.25 -5.01 34.22
C GLY A 23 5.10 -5.66 33.42
N VAL A 24 4.60 -6.82 33.86
CA VAL A 24 3.48 -7.53 33.21
C VAL A 24 2.12 -7.09 33.78
N LEU A 25 2.07 -6.74 35.07
CA LEU A 25 0.83 -6.33 35.76
C LEU A 25 0.45 -4.87 35.53
N PHE A 26 1.41 -4.02 35.13
CA PHE A 26 1.19 -2.60 34.85
C PHE A 26 1.76 -2.24 33.47
N PRO A 27 1.13 -2.67 32.37
CA PRO A 27 1.50 -2.12 31.07
C PRO A 27 1.39 -0.59 31.14
N PRO A 28 2.38 0.17 30.64
CA PRO A 28 2.26 1.62 30.59
C PRO A 28 0.99 1.95 29.80
N LEU A 29 0.07 2.66 30.46
CA LEU A 29 -1.03 3.37 29.81
C LEU A 29 -0.38 4.42 28.93
N SER A 30 -0.08 4.04 27.68
CA SER A 30 0.11 5.02 26.63
C SER A 30 -1.24 5.72 26.48
N PRO A 31 -1.31 7.06 26.60
CA PRO A 31 -2.52 7.78 26.24
C PRO A 31 -2.83 7.38 24.81
N GLN A 32 -3.97 6.70 24.60
CA GLN A 32 -4.50 6.52 23.27
C GLN A 32 -4.68 7.94 22.74
N ALA A 33 -3.86 8.36 21.77
CA ALA A 33 -3.99 9.68 21.20
C ALA A 33 -5.42 9.77 20.63
N ALA A 34 -6.27 10.54 21.28
CA ALA A 34 -7.63 10.78 20.85
C ALA A 34 -7.57 11.87 19.76
N ALA A 35 -8.39 11.74 18.72
CA ALA A 35 -8.55 12.82 17.78
C ALA A 35 -9.15 14.04 18.49
N ASN A 36 -8.66 15.24 18.17
CA ASN A 36 -9.10 16.49 18.80
C ASN A 36 -10.50 16.96 18.35
N PHE A 37 -11.02 16.35 17.28
CA PHE A 37 -12.32 16.68 16.72
C PHE A 37 -13.08 15.45 16.25
N SER A 38 -14.38 15.62 16.04
CA SER A 38 -15.26 14.62 15.45
C SER A 38 -16.04 15.19 14.26
N VAL A 39 -16.46 14.29 13.37
CA VAL A 39 -17.17 14.59 12.12
C VAL A 39 -18.41 13.73 12.04
N THR A 40 -19.57 14.36 11.82
CA THR A 40 -20.87 13.67 11.69
C THR A 40 -21.62 14.17 10.47
N ALA A 41 -22.01 13.25 9.57
CA ALA A 41 -22.87 13.58 8.44
C ALA A 41 -24.32 13.78 8.89
N VAL A 42 -24.96 14.84 8.39
CA VAL A 42 -26.41 15.06 8.56
C VAL A 42 -27.11 14.42 7.37
N ILE A 43 -27.71 13.25 7.58
CA ILE A 43 -28.29 12.43 6.51
C ILE A 43 -29.58 13.07 5.97
N PRO A 44 -29.64 13.43 4.67
CA PRO A 44 -30.78 14.13 4.07
C PRO A 44 -31.91 13.16 3.68
N ASP A 45 -33.06 13.71 3.28
CA ASP A 45 -34.26 12.92 2.96
C ASP A 45 -34.12 12.03 1.72
N ASN A 46 -33.29 12.43 0.75
CA ASN A 46 -33.03 11.66 -0.47
C ASN A 46 -31.94 10.59 -0.31
N GLN A 47 -31.57 10.27 0.94
CA GLN A 47 -30.73 9.12 1.25
C GLN A 47 -31.44 7.81 0.87
N ILE A 48 -30.73 6.95 0.13
CA ILE A 48 -31.21 5.63 -0.27
C ILE A 48 -31.30 4.69 0.93
N ASP A 49 -30.24 4.63 1.75
CA ASP A 49 -30.19 3.84 2.97
C ASP A 49 -29.91 4.72 4.21
N LYS A 50 -30.97 5.01 4.98
CA LYS A 50 -30.91 5.84 6.19
C LYS A 50 -30.13 5.21 7.35
N THR A 51 -29.73 3.94 7.25
CA THR A 51 -28.88 3.29 8.26
C THR A 51 -27.40 3.61 8.09
N LYS A 52 -27.00 4.20 6.95
CA LYS A 52 -25.61 4.59 6.68
C LYS A 52 -25.27 5.90 7.39
N THR A 53 -24.01 6.00 7.80
CA THR A 53 -23.41 7.20 8.40
C THR A 53 -22.64 8.05 7.36
N TYR A 54 -22.80 7.72 6.08
CA TYR A 54 -22.20 8.41 4.93
C TYR A 54 -23.31 8.72 3.91
N PHE A 55 -23.03 9.62 2.96
CA PHE A 55 -24.01 10.03 1.96
C PHE A 55 -24.14 8.99 0.85
N ASP A 56 -25.34 8.44 0.68
CA ASP A 56 -25.73 7.54 -0.42
C ASP A 56 -27.03 8.06 -1.01
N LEU A 57 -26.90 8.93 -2.00
CA LEU A 57 -27.98 9.83 -2.43
C LEU A 57 -28.50 9.48 -3.80
N ARG A 58 -29.83 9.50 -3.94
CA ARG A 58 -30.52 9.55 -5.23
C ARG A 58 -30.76 11.00 -5.60
N MET A 59 -30.19 11.45 -6.72
CA MET A 59 -30.30 12.82 -7.21
C MET A 59 -30.78 12.85 -8.66
N LYS A 60 -31.18 14.03 -9.15
CA LYS A 60 -31.60 14.26 -10.54
C LYS A 60 -30.50 15.01 -11.31
N PRO A 61 -30.49 14.91 -12.66
CA PRO A 61 -29.62 15.73 -13.49
C PRO A 61 -29.75 17.23 -13.18
N GLY A 62 -28.62 17.93 -13.07
CA GLY A 62 -28.55 19.35 -12.74
C GLY A 62 -28.99 19.73 -11.32
N GLN A 63 -29.41 18.77 -10.50
CA GLN A 63 -29.85 19.04 -9.12
C GLN A 63 -28.69 19.59 -8.29
N LYS A 64 -28.98 20.65 -7.53
CA LYS A 64 -28.10 21.19 -6.51
C LYS A 64 -28.56 20.74 -5.13
N GLN A 65 -27.61 20.40 -4.27
CA GLN A 65 -27.88 20.04 -2.88
C GLN A 65 -26.69 20.41 -2.00
N ASP A 66 -26.99 20.97 -0.83
CA ASP A 66 -25.98 21.16 0.22
C ASP A 66 -25.92 19.90 1.09
N LEU A 67 -24.74 19.32 1.20
CA LEU A 67 -24.44 18.25 2.14
C LEU A 67 -23.98 18.88 3.45
N GLU A 68 -24.68 18.58 4.54
CA GLU A 68 -24.38 19.15 5.85
C GLU A 68 -23.54 18.20 6.69
N VAL A 69 -22.43 18.72 7.23
CA VAL A 69 -21.53 17.97 8.11
C VAL A 69 -21.30 18.77 9.39
N VAL A 70 -21.52 18.14 10.53
CA VAL A 70 -21.24 18.71 11.84
C VAL A 70 -19.80 18.39 12.22
N LEU A 71 -19.00 19.43 12.40
CA LEU A 71 -17.67 19.34 12.98
C LEU A 71 -17.73 19.78 14.44
N LYS A 72 -17.12 19.00 15.33
CA LYS A 72 -17.10 19.29 16.77
C LYS A 72 -15.67 19.24 17.30
N ASN A 73 -15.25 20.33 17.93
CA ASN A 73 -13.98 20.44 18.65
C ASN A 73 -14.23 20.13 20.12
N ASP A 74 -13.66 19.01 20.60
CA ASP A 74 -13.80 18.55 21.98
C ASP A 74 -12.63 18.99 22.88
N THR A 75 -11.75 19.86 22.37
CA THR A 75 -10.57 20.34 23.10
C THR A 75 -10.77 21.73 23.71
N ASP A 76 -9.90 22.07 24.65
CA ASP A 76 -9.84 23.39 25.29
C ASP A 76 -9.08 24.45 24.47
N LYS A 77 -8.71 24.14 23.23
CA LYS A 77 -8.00 25.06 22.31
C LYS A 77 -8.82 25.27 21.04
N GLU A 78 -8.63 26.42 20.41
CA GLU A 78 -9.10 26.62 19.05
C GLU A 78 -8.32 25.71 18.10
N ILE A 79 -9.00 25.12 17.13
CA ILE A 79 -8.41 24.31 16.06
C ILE A 79 -8.90 24.79 14.71
N THR A 80 -8.06 24.63 13.70
CA THR A 80 -8.41 24.87 12.30
C THR A 80 -8.48 23.55 11.57
N ILE A 81 -9.57 23.31 10.86
CA ILE A 81 -9.80 22.09 10.09
C ILE A 81 -9.73 22.43 8.60
N GLU A 82 -8.80 21.82 7.87
CA GLU A 82 -8.77 21.81 6.42
C GLU A 82 -9.89 20.90 5.91
N THR A 83 -10.65 21.36 4.91
CA THR A 83 -11.75 20.59 4.32
C THR A 83 -11.54 20.40 2.83
N ASN A 84 -11.71 19.18 2.34
CA ASN A 84 -11.51 18.83 0.94
C ASN A 84 -12.65 17.95 0.43
N ALA A 85 -13.09 18.19 -0.80
CA ALA A 85 -14.05 17.34 -1.50
C ALA A 85 -13.30 16.57 -2.60
N ASN A 86 -13.01 15.29 -2.34
CA ASN A 86 -12.10 14.51 -3.15
C ASN A 86 -12.83 13.48 -4.01
N THR A 87 -12.37 13.32 -5.24
CA THR A 87 -12.79 12.22 -6.11
C THR A 87 -12.22 10.90 -5.57
N ALA A 88 -13.05 9.87 -5.50
CA ALA A 88 -12.59 8.54 -5.09
C ALA A 88 -11.71 7.93 -6.17
N VAL A 89 -10.54 7.43 -5.79
CA VAL A 89 -9.61 6.71 -6.67
C VAL A 89 -9.26 5.36 -6.06
N THR A 90 -8.60 4.49 -6.82
CA THR A 90 -8.06 3.24 -6.26
C THR A 90 -6.56 3.43 -6.05
N ASN A 91 -6.06 3.25 -4.83
CA ASN A 91 -4.61 3.29 -4.60
C ASN A 91 -3.95 1.95 -4.97
N ASP A 92 -2.61 1.93 -5.06
CA ASP A 92 -1.85 0.74 -5.48
C ASP A 92 -1.96 -0.46 -4.52
N ASN A 93 -2.62 -0.30 -3.36
CA ASN A 93 -2.97 -1.41 -2.48
C ASN A 93 -4.33 -2.05 -2.80
N GLY A 94 -5.05 -1.56 -3.84
CA GLY A 94 -6.38 -2.03 -4.20
C GLY A 94 -7.45 -1.60 -3.18
N ILE A 95 -7.30 -0.40 -2.64
CA ILE A 95 -8.23 0.23 -1.69
C ILE A 95 -8.82 1.49 -2.35
N VAL A 96 -10.14 1.67 -2.19
CA VAL A 96 -10.80 2.93 -2.56
C VAL A 96 -10.37 4.02 -1.59
N ASP A 97 -9.71 5.03 -2.14
CA ASP A 97 -9.09 6.13 -1.41
C ASP A 97 -9.83 7.44 -1.70
N TYR A 98 -10.10 8.18 -0.64
CA TYR A 98 -10.83 9.46 -0.63
C TYR A 98 -9.97 10.60 -0.06
N SER A 99 -8.70 10.32 0.23
CA SER A 99 -7.80 11.23 0.95
C SER A 99 -6.87 12.02 0.04
N GLN A 100 -6.93 11.77 -1.28
CA GLN A 100 -6.08 12.42 -2.27
C GLN A 100 -6.78 13.66 -2.82
N THR A 101 -6.14 14.82 -2.66
CA THR A 101 -6.66 16.13 -3.10
C THR A 101 -6.46 16.38 -4.60
N ASP A 102 -5.35 15.94 -5.16
CA ASP A 102 -5.03 16.05 -6.60
C ASP A 102 -4.47 14.72 -7.16
N PRO A 103 -5.28 13.65 -7.18
CA PRO A 103 -4.85 12.37 -7.74
C PRO A 103 -4.80 12.44 -9.27
N LYS A 104 -3.95 11.59 -9.87
CA LYS A 104 -4.01 11.36 -11.31
C LYS A 104 -5.29 10.60 -11.66
N LEU A 105 -6.23 11.29 -12.30
CA LEU A 105 -7.52 10.72 -12.70
C LEU A 105 -7.40 9.83 -13.95
N ASP A 106 -8.23 8.79 -14.00
CA ASP A 106 -8.36 7.92 -15.16
C ASP A 106 -9.11 8.63 -16.29
N LYS A 107 -8.76 8.33 -17.54
CA LYS A 107 -9.38 8.98 -18.71
C LYS A 107 -10.84 8.59 -18.92
N SER A 108 -11.29 7.46 -18.36
CA SER A 108 -12.69 7.04 -18.40
C SER A 108 -13.59 7.86 -17.48
N LEU A 109 -13.02 8.56 -16.49
CA LEU A 109 -13.78 9.35 -15.53
C LEU A 109 -14.28 10.64 -16.16
N LYS A 110 -15.57 10.67 -16.50
CA LYS A 110 -16.23 11.82 -17.11
C LYS A 110 -16.51 12.95 -16.12
N THR A 111 -16.92 12.61 -14.91
CA THR A 111 -17.37 13.57 -13.89
C THR A 111 -16.69 13.28 -12.56
N PRO A 112 -15.52 13.88 -12.30
CA PRO A 112 -14.88 13.81 -10.99
C PRO A 112 -15.77 14.45 -9.91
N PHE A 113 -15.93 13.80 -8.77
CA PHE A 113 -16.70 14.35 -7.65
C PHE A 113 -16.15 15.72 -7.21
N SER A 114 -14.83 15.87 -7.18
CA SER A 114 -14.15 17.13 -6.84
C SER A 114 -14.48 18.29 -7.79
N SER A 115 -14.96 18.03 -9.02
CA SER A 115 -15.39 19.09 -9.94
C SER A 115 -16.83 19.55 -9.70
N ILE A 116 -17.65 18.74 -9.02
CA ILE A 116 -19.07 19.01 -8.79
C ILE A 116 -19.40 19.36 -7.33
N ALA A 117 -18.45 19.16 -6.41
CA ALA A 117 -18.57 19.46 -4.99
C ALA A 117 -17.71 20.67 -4.62
N LYS A 118 -18.28 21.60 -3.85
CA LYS A 118 -17.59 22.82 -3.39
C LYS A 118 -17.77 22.98 -1.89
N THR A 119 -16.67 23.30 -1.20
CA THR A 119 -16.60 23.53 0.24
C THR A 119 -15.62 24.67 0.50
N ASP A 120 -15.68 25.27 1.69
CA ASP A 120 -14.66 26.22 2.15
C ASP A 120 -13.34 25.47 2.43
N ASP A 121 -12.20 26.04 2.09
CA ASP A 121 -10.90 25.36 2.27
C ASP A 121 -10.59 25.05 3.74
N GLU A 122 -11.00 25.94 4.65
CA GLU A 122 -10.70 25.85 6.08
C GLU A 122 -11.87 26.27 6.96
N VAL A 123 -11.96 25.65 8.13
CA VAL A 123 -12.97 25.94 9.14
C VAL A 123 -12.31 26.07 10.50
N VAL A 124 -12.40 27.27 11.08
CA VAL A 124 -11.94 27.53 12.45
C VAL A 124 -13.04 27.12 13.44
N LEU A 125 -12.67 26.30 14.42
CA LEU A 125 -13.54 25.82 15.49
C LEU A 125 -12.99 26.29 16.84
N PRO A 126 -13.68 27.22 17.53
CA PRO A 126 -13.36 27.57 18.90
C PRO A 126 -13.32 26.34 19.83
N LYS A 127 -12.64 26.46 20.97
CA LYS A 127 -12.63 25.42 21.99
C LYS A 127 -14.04 24.97 22.38
N ASN A 128 -14.24 23.67 22.60
CA ASN A 128 -15.50 23.08 23.05
C ASN A 128 -16.73 23.53 22.23
N SER A 129 -16.59 23.65 20.92
CA SER A 129 -17.63 24.17 20.02
C SER A 129 -18.01 23.18 18.92
N SER A 130 -19.12 23.44 18.25
CA SER A 130 -19.55 22.70 17.06
C SER A 130 -20.01 23.66 15.98
N LYS A 131 -19.74 23.30 14.72
CA LYS A 131 -20.17 24.06 13.54
C LYS A 131 -20.66 23.11 12.47
N THR A 132 -21.83 23.40 11.91
CA THR A 132 -22.30 22.73 10.69
C THR A 132 -21.72 23.46 9.48
N ILE A 133 -21.03 22.71 8.63
CA ILE A 133 -20.51 23.19 7.36
C ILE A 133 -21.38 22.65 6.22
N LYS A 134 -21.32 23.32 5.06
CA LYS A 134 -22.08 22.95 3.88
C LYS A 134 -21.14 22.67 2.72
N VAL A 135 -21.31 21.51 2.10
CA VAL A 135 -20.66 21.16 0.84
C VAL A 135 -21.70 21.16 -0.26
N THR A 136 -21.66 22.16 -1.13
CA THR A 136 -22.61 22.28 -2.24
C THR A 136 -22.21 21.34 -3.37
N VAL A 137 -23.08 20.39 -3.69
CA VAL A 137 -22.94 19.46 -4.82
C VAL A 137 -23.88 19.89 -5.95
N THR A 138 -23.39 19.92 -7.18
CA THR A 138 -24.17 20.18 -8.40
C THR A 138 -24.03 19.02 -9.38
N MET A 139 -25.08 18.21 -9.53
CA MET A 139 -25.09 17.08 -10.47
C MET A 139 -24.85 17.53 -11.92
N PRO A 140 -24.22 16.70 -12.78
CA PRO A 140 -24.10 16.98 -14.20
C PRO A 140 -25.49 17.19 -14.83
N ALA A 141 -25.57 18.03 -15.87
CA ALA A 141 -26.82 18.28 -16.58
C ALA A 141 -27.23 17.10 -17.48
N GLU A 142 -26.25 16.37 -17.99
CA GLU A 142 -26.45 15.13 -18.75
C GLU A 142 -26.63 13.96 -17.79
N SER A 143 -27.67 13.15 -18.03
CA SER A 143 -27.91 11.94 -17.24
C SER A 143 -26.82 10.89 -17.43
N PHE A 144 -26.62 10.06 -16.41
CA PHE A 144 -25.71 8.93 -16.46
C PHE A 144 -26.26 7.71 -15.72
N ASP A 145 -25.77 6.54 -16.12
CA ASP A 145 -25.98 5.29 -15.39
C ASP A 145 -24.78 5.00 -14.48
N GLY A 146 -25.03 4.39 -13.33
CA GLY A 146 -24.01 4.04 -12.35
C GLY A 146 -23.88 5.07 -11.22
N ILE A 147 -22.65 5.24 -10.72
CA ILE A 147 -22.37 6.06 -9.54
C ILE A 147 -21.22 7.05 -9.76
N ILE A 148 -21.38 8.25 -9.19
CA ILE A 148 -20.26 9.16 -8.91
C ILE A 148 -19.84 8.92 -7.46
N LEU A 149 -18.55 8.66 -7.25
CA LEU A 149 -18.01 8.32 -5.94
C LEU A 149 -16.94 9.34 -5.51
N GLY A 150 -17.05 9.81 -4.28
CA GLY A 150 -16.12 10.75 -3.68
C GLY A 150 -16.17 10.72 -2.16
N GLY A 151 -15.45 11.64 -1.53
CA GLY A 151 -15.43 11.76 -0.08
C GLY A 151 -15.12 13.17 0.38
N LEU A 152 -15.64 13.51 1.54
CA LEU A 152 -15.37 14.76 2.25
C LEU A 152 -14.31 14.47 3.30
N GLN A 153 -13.11 15.03 3.11
CA GLN A 153 -11.97 14.84 3.98
C GLN A 153 -11.79 16.05 4.90
N PHE A 154 -11.55 15.79 6.18
CA PHE A 154 -11.33 16.79 7.21
C PHE A 154 -10.03 16.50 7.94
N ILE A 155 -9.12 17.46 7.99
CA ILE A 155 -7.78 17.31 8.58
C ILE A 155 -7.54 18.47 9.54
N GLU A 156 -7.11 18.18 10.76
CA GLU A 156 -6.66 19.24 11.67
C GLU A 156 -5.33 19.84 11.19
N LYS A 157 -5.32 21.15 10.99
CA LYS A 157 -4.14 21.92 10.61
C LYS A 157 -3.22 22.11 11.81
N GLU A 158 -1.91 22.04 11.57
CA GLU A 158 -0.92 22.33 12.60
C GLU A 158 -0.95 23.83 12.97
N GLY A 159 -1.04 24.12 14.27
CA GLY A 159 -0.79 25.48 14.78
C GLY A 159 0.69 25.87 14.63
N ASP A 160 0.98 27.16 14.52
CA ASP A 160 2.33 27.70 14.29
C ASP A 160 3.38 27.26 15.33
N ASP A 161 2.96 26.93 16.56
CA ASP A 161 3.86 26.44 17.61
C ASP A 161 4.40 25.02 17.37
N ALA A 162 3.84 24.28 16.41
CA ALA A 162 4.33 22.96 16.02
C ALA A 162 5.68 23.03 15.26
N LYS A 163 6.06 24.18 14.69
CA LYS A 163 7.32 24.34 13.94
C LYS A 163 8.55 24.61 14.82
N LYS A 164 8.40 24.77 16.14
CA LYS A 164 9.48 25.22 17.04
C LYS A 164 10.35 24.13 17.67
N ASP A 165 10.05 22.84 17.49
CA ASP A 165 10.86 21.76 18.09
C ASP A 165 11.85 21.17 17.07
N GLY A 166 12.97 21.87 16.90
CA GLY A 166 14.13 21.42 16.11
C GLY A 166 15.16 20.63 16.92
N GLY A 167 14.71 19.78 17.86
CA GLY A 167 15.59 18.85 18.58
C GLY A 167 15.88 17.60 17.74
N GLU A 168 17.07 16.99 17.89
CA GLU A 168 17.58 15.82 17.16
C GLU A 168 16.76 14.50 17.35
N GLY A 169 15.51 14.57 17.79
CA GLY A 169 14.59 13.44 17.89
C GLY A 169 13.50 13.51 16.82
N VAL A 170 13.32 12.44 16.05
CA VAL A 170 12.16 12.30 15.16
C VAL A 170 10.90 12.16 16.03
N GLN A 171 10.24 13.27 16.36
CA GLN A 171 8.95 13.24 17.05
C GLN A 171 7.85 12.95 16.01
N ILE A 172 7.29 11.74 16.05
CA ILE A 172 6.14 11.36 15.22
C ILE A 172 4.91 12.14 15.74
N LYS A 173 4.47 13.14 14.97
CA LYS A 173 3.21 13.85 15.23
C LYS A 173 2.08 13.12 14.52
N ASN A 174 1.17 12.56 15.30
CA ASN A 174 0.00 11.87 14.75
C ASN A 174 -1.03 12.91 14.29
N ARG A 175 -1.47 12.82 13.02
CA ARG A 175 -2.49 13.68 12.45
C ARG A 175 -3.73 12.86 12.15
N TYR A 176 -4.86 13.30 12.68
CA TYR A 176 -6.13 12.63 12.46
C TYR A 176 -6.83 13.27 11.26
N ALA A 177 -7.19 12.43 10.30
CA ALA A 177 -8.03 12.79 9.17
C ALA A 177 -9.31 11.96 9.22
N TYR A 178 -10.45 12.61 9.01
CA TYR A 178 -11.74 11.94 8.84
C TYR A 178 -12.17 12.01 7.40
N VAL A 179 -12.86 10.96 6.94
CA VAL A 179 -13.46 10.90 5.61
C VAL A 179 -14.93 10.50 5.76
N VAL A 180 -15.82 11.29 5.18
CA VAL A 180 -17.22 10.91 4.97
C VAL A 180 -17.42 10.59 3.50
N GLY A 181 -17.77 9.34 3.19
CA GLY A 181 -18.04 8.91 1.81
C GLY A 181 -19.26 9.59 1.21
N VAL A 182 -19.21 9.83 -0.10
CA VAL A 182 -20.32 10.36 -0.89
C VAL A 182 -20.50 9.49 -2.13
N GLN A 183 -21.65 8.84 -2.24
CA GLN A 183 -22.09 8.08 -3.40
C GLN A 183 -23.34 8.73 -3.98
N LEU A 184 -23.29 9.09 -5.26
CA LEU A 184 -24.39 9.74 -5.97
C LEU A 184 -24.84 8.85 -7.13
N SER A 185 -26.14 8.63 -7.26
CA SER A 185 -26.77 7.91 -8.36
C SER A 185 -27.99 8.67 -8.87
N GLU A 186 -28.34 8.47 -10.14
CA GLU A 186 -29.56 9.05 -10.73
C GLU A 186 -30.71 8.04 -10.86
N ASN A 187 -30.38 6.76 -10.97
CA ASN A 187 -31.33 5.69 -11.25
C ASN A 187 -30.85 4.35 -10.66
N ASP A 188 -31.63 3.29 -10.91
CA ASP A 188 -31.35 1.93 -10.46
C ASP A 188 -30.70 1.06 -11.55
N THR A 189 -30.24 1.66 -12.65
CA THR A 189 -29.57 0.93 -13.74
C THR A 189 -28.29 0.29 -13.22
N VAL A 190 -28.21 -1.03 -13.32
CA VAL A 190 -27.02 -1.79 -12.94
C VAL A 190 -25.98 -1.65 -14.05
N VAL A 191 -24.86 -1.01 -13.71
CA VAL A 191 -23.68 -0.95 -14.58
C VAL A 191 -22.78 -2.12 -14.24
N GLU A 192 -22.52 -2.96 -15.24
CA GLU A 192 -21.67 -4.14 -15.14
C GLU A 192 -20.20 -3.75 -15.21
N PRO A 193 -19.33 -4.24 -14.32
CA PRO A 193 -17.91 -3.93 -14.40
C PRO A 193 -17.24 -4.65 -15.58
N ASP A 194 -16.25 -4.00 -16.20
CA ASP A 194 -15.46 -4.56 -17.30
C ASP A 194 -13.98 -4.20 -17.15
N MET A 195 -13.27 -4.94 -16.28
CA MET A 195 -11.87 -4.65 -16.00
C MET A 195 -10.99 -4.77 -17.24
N LYS A 196 -10.03 -3.85 -17.37
CA LYS A 196 -9.00 -3.84 -18.41
C LYS A 196 -7.61 -3.94 -17.81
N LEU A 197 -6.72 -4.63 -18.53
CA LEU A 197 -5.28 -4.63 -18.26
C LEU A 197 -4.62 -3.71 -19.28
N HIS A 198 -3.83 -2.76 -18.78
CA HIS A 198 -3.03 -1.86 -19.60
C HIS A 198 -1.56 -2.27 -19.59
N GLU A 199 -0.69 -1.42 -19.05
CA GLU A 199 0.75 -1.60 -19.09
C GLU A 199 1.22 -2.59 -18.01
N ILE A 200 2.11 -3.52 -18.41
CA ILE A 200 2.90 -4.35 -17.51
C ILE A 200 4.35 -3.87 -17.60
N LYS A 201 4.96 -3.48 -16.47
CA LYS A 201 6.33 -2.95 -16.47
C LYS A 201 7.09 -3.28 -15.19
N ALA A 202 8.42 -3.25 -15.29
CA ALA A 202 9.29 -3.24 -14.12
C ALA A 202 9.25 -1.88 -13.42
N GLN A 203 9.25 -1.89 -12.09
CA GLN A 203 9.26 -0.70 -11.25
C GLN A 203 9.94 -1.01 -9.90
N GLN A 204 10.14 0.01 -9.08
CA GLN A 204 10.42 -0.13 -7.66
C GLN A 204 9.30 0.40 -6.78
N ILE A 205 8.98 -0.33 -5.73
CA ILE A 205 8.06 0.08 -4.67
C ILE A 205 8.87 0.10 -3.38
N ASN A 206 9.02 1.27 -2.76
CA ASN A 206 9.85 1.45 -1.57
C ASN A 206 11.27 0.88 -1.73
N TYR A 207 11.90 1.15 -2.88
CA TYR A 207 13.23 0.65 -3.26
C TYR A 207 13.35 -0.88 -3.40
N ARG A 208 12.25 -1.63 -3.44
CA ARG A 208 12.24 -3.06 -3.77
C ARG A 208 11.76 -3.26 -5.20
N ASN A 209 12.45 -4.14 -5.93
CA ASN A 209 12.09 -4.47 -7.31
C ASN A 209 10.73 -5.15 -7.36
N ALA A 210 9.91 -4.75 -8.34
CA ALA A 210 8.61 -5.34 -8.60
C ALA A 210 8.27 -5.29 -10.10
N VAL A 211 7.33 -6.13 -10.51
CA VAL A 211 6.59 -5.95 -11.77
C VAL A 211 5.20 -5.47 -11.42
N THR A 212 4.75 -4.39 -12.05
CA THR A 212 3.40 -3.85 -11.88
C THR A 212 2.55 -4.11 -13.11
N ALA A 213 1.28 -4.44 -12.89
CA ALA A 213 0.26 -4.54 -13.91
C ALA A 213 -0.82 -3.49 -13.65
N ASN A 214 -1.03 -2.57 -14.59
CA ASN A 214 -2.04 -1.52 -14.44
C ASN A 214 -3.42 -2.08 -14.75
N LEU A 215 -4.27 -2.17 -13.72
CA LEU A 215 -5.64 -2.64 -13.81
C LEU A 215 -6.59 -1.45 -13.77
N GLN A 216 -7.52 -1.39 -14.71
CA GLN A 216 -8.52 -0.34 -14.85
C GLN A 216 -9.93 -0.91 -14.67
N ASN A 217 -10.78 -0.15 -13.98
CA ASN A 217 -12.23 -0.27 -13.99
C ASN A 217 -12.77 0.95 -14.75
N PRO A 218 -13.06 0.82 -16.05
CA PRO A 218 -13.49 1.94 -16.87
C PRO A 218 -14.96 2.30 -16.65
N GLU A 219 -15.70 1.50 -15.88
CA GLU A 219 -17.14 1.61 -15.72
C GLU A 219 -17.54 2.40 -14.47
N ALA A 220 -18.70 3.04 -14.51
CA ALA A 220 -19.26 3.86 -13.43
C ALA A 220 -19.86 3.01 -12.29
N THR A 221 -19.18 1.93 -11.89
CA THR A 221 -19.62 1.00 -10.85
C THR A 221 -18.46 0.61 -9.94
N LEU A 222 -18.76 0.30 -8.68
CA LEU A 222 -17.75 -0.10 -7.70
C LEU A 222 -17.53 -1.62 -7.77
N ILE A 223 -16.27 -2.07 -7.91
CA ILE A 223 -15.93 -3.51 -7.86
C ILE A 223 -15.60 -3.87 -6.41
N LYS A 224 -16.44 -4.71 -5.79
CA LYS A 224 -16.22 -5.24 -4.43
C LYS A 224 -17.00 -6.55 -4.19
N PRO A 225 -16.44 -7.52 -3.44
CA PRO A 225 -15.01 -7.68 -3.18
C PRO A 225 -14.28 -8.12 -4.46
N LEU A 226 -13.04 -7.67 -4.63
CA LEU A 226 -12.16 -8.05 -5.73
C LEU A 226 -11.04 -8.97 -5.21
N ALA A 227 -10.83 -10.08 -5.91
CA ALA A 227 -9.72 -11.01 -5.69
C ALA A 227 -8.87 -11.11 -6.96
N ILE A 228 -7.54 -11.07 -6.81
CA ILE A 228 -6.57 -11.12 -7.92
C ILE A 228 -5.53 -12.21 -7.62
N ASP A 229 -5.29 -13.07 -8.60
CA ASP A 229 -4.19 -14.05 -8.64
C ASP A 229 -3.35 -13.78 -9.89
N ALA A 230 -2.10 -13.41 -9.70
CA ALA A 230 -1.16 -13.08 -10.77
C ALA A 230 0.08 -13.96 -10.70
N LYS A 231 0.52 -14.47 -11.85
CA LYS A 231 1.70 -15.33 -12.01
C LYS A 231 2.53 -14.85 -13.19
N VAL A 232 3.83 -14.69 -12.96
CA VAL A 232 4.81 -14.30 -13.97
C VAL A 232 5.65 -15.52 -14.35
N TYR A 233 5.90 -15.68 -15.64
CA TYR A 233 6.71 -16.75 -16.23
C TYR A 233 7.78 -16.12 -17.12
N LYS A 234 8.89 -16.83 -17.32
CA LYS A 234 9.78 -16.52 -18.43
C LYS A 234 9.11 -16.93 -19.74
N SER A 235 9.26 -16.14 -20.81
CA SER A 235 8.64 -16.50 -22.10
C SER A 235 9.20 -17.86 -22.59
N GLY A 236 8.29 -18.75 -23.00
CA GLY A 236 8.60 -20.13 -23.40
C GLY A 236 8.77 -21.14 -22.25
N ASP A 237 8.58 -20.73 -21.00
CA ASP A 237 8.63 -21.58 -19.80
C ASP A 237 7.25 -21.62 -19.13
N ASP A 238 6.92 -22.75 -18.49
CA ASP A 238 5.70 -22.96 -17.71
C ASP A 238 5.97 -22.99 -16.19
N GLN A 239 7.23 -22.88 -15.77
CA GLN A 239 7.57 -22.69 -14.37
C GLN A 239 7.24 -21.27 -13.92
N VAL A 240 6.42 -21.16 -12.87
CA VAL A 240 6.11 -19.88 -12.22
C VAL A 240 7.40 -19.29 -11.66
N LEU A 241 7.71 -18.06 -12.08
CA LEU A 241 8.88 -17.32 -11.61
C LEU A 241 8.54 -16.49 -10.37
N HIS A 242 7.46 -15.71 -10.42
CA HIS A 242 6.93 -14.94 -9.28
C HIS A 242 5.41 -14.96 -9.28
N GLN A 243 4.80 -14.73 -8.12
CA GLN A 243 3.35 -14.72 -7.96
C GLN A 243 2.90 -13.69 -6.92
N ALA A 244 1.69 -13.18 -7.10
CA ALA A 244 1.03 -12.33 -6.12
C ALA A 244 -0.47 -12.63 -6.08
N LYS A 245 -1.00 -12.88 -4.88
CA LYS A 245 -2.42 -13.11 -4.66
C LYS A 245 -2.94 -12.20 -3.55
N ARG A 246 -4.05 -11.51 -3.81
CA ARG A 246 -4.75 -10.67 -2.83
C ARG A 246 -6.25 -10.82 -2.96
N ASP A 247 -6.92 -10.90 -1.82
CA ASP A 247 -8.37 -10.98 -1.69
C ASP A 247 -8.90 -9.75 -0.94
N GLY A 248 -10.20 -9.48 -1.05
CA GLY A 248 -10.86 -8.41 -0.29
C GLY A 248 -10.54 -7.00 -0.78
N LEU A 249 -9.96 -6.86 -1.98
CA LEU A 249 -9.72 -5.58 -2.62
C LEU A 249 -11.03 -4.89 -3.00
N ARG A 250 -10.96 -3.59 -3.26
CA ARG A 250 -12.08 -2.78 -3.77
C ARG A 250 -11.56 -1.78 -4.78
N MET A 251 -12.31 -1.57 -5.86
CA MET A 251 -11.90 -0.68 -6.93
C MET A 251 -12.97 0.35 -7.22
N ALA A 252 -12.58 1.63 -7.20
CA ALA A 252 -13.46 2.77 -7.45
C ALA A 252 -13.98 2.77 -8.91
N PRO A 253 -15.15 3.36 -9.17
CA PRO A 253 -15.64 3.63 -10.53
C PRO A 253 -14.62 4.43 -11.34
N ASN A 254 -14.53 4.17 -12.64
CA ASN A 254 -13.70 4.93 -13.59
C ASN A 254 -12.29 5.23 -13.04
N SER A 255 -11.60 4.20 -12.53
CA SER A 255 -10.29 4.34 -11.90
C SER A 255 -9.32 3.26 -12.36
N ASN A 256 -8.05 3.40 -12.01
CA ASN A 256 -7.04 2.36 -12.19
C ASN A 256 -6.08 2.33 -11.01
N PHE A 257 -5.34 1.23 -10.88
CA PHE A 257 -4.22 1.12 -9.94
C PHE A 257 -3.17 0.15 -10.47
N ASN A 258 -1.96 0.22 -9.93
CA ASN A 258 -0.87 -0.68 -10.30
C ASN A 258 -0.81 -1.85 -9.32
N TYR A 259 -1.27 -3.02 -9.76
CA TYR A 259 -1.16 -4.24 -8.97
C TYR A 259 0.28 -4.73 -8.98
N ALA A 260 0.90 -4.78 -7.80
CA ALA A 260 2.31 -5.11 -7.64
C ALA A 260 2.53 -6.62 -7.45
N ILE A 261 3.50 -7.14 -8.20
CA ILE A 261 4.07 -8.48 -8.06
C ILE A 261 5.49 -8.28 -7.53
N ASP A 262 5.68 -8.57 -6.26
CA ASP A 262 6.98 -8.44 -5.58
C ASP A 262 8.00 -9.38 -6.27
N TRP A 263 9.20 -8.86 -6.50
CA TRP A 263 10.31 -9.61 -7.07
C TRP A 263 11.18 -10.29 -5.99
N GLU A 264 10.72 -10.28 -4.74
CA GLU A 264 11.29 -11.06 -3.61
C GLU A 264 12.77 -10.75 -3.39
N ASN A 265 13.15 -9.47 -3.50
CA ASN A 265 14.53 -8.97 -3.44
C ASN A 265 15.49 -9.57 -4.49
N GLN A 266 14.98 -10.25 -5.51
CA GLN A 266 15.81 -10.74 -6.62
C GLN A 266 16.15 -9.62 -7.60
N PRO A 267 17.25 -9.75 -8.35
CA PRO A 267 17.55 -8.85 -9.46
C PRO A 267 16.55 -9.04 -10.61
N LEU A 268 16.08 -7.92 -11.15
CA LEU A 268 15.38 -7.89 -12.43
C LEU A 268 16.35 -8.32 -13.53
N LYS A 269 15.95 -9.27 -14.36
CA LYS A 269 16.73 -9.71 -15.53
C LYS A 269 16.06 -9.18 -16.80
N ALA A 270 16.86 -8.67 -17.72
CA ALA A 270 16.36 -8.23 -19.02
C ALA A 270 15.85 -9.44 -19.81
N GLY A 271 14.69 -9.32 -20.46
CA GLY A 271 14.14 -10.41 -21.24
C GLY A 271 12.63 -10.33 -21.46
N LYS A 272 12.12 -11.35 -22.15
CA LYS A 272 10.69 -11.55 -22.39
C LYS A 272 10.07 -12.42 -21.31
N TYR A 273 8.90 -12.02 -20.86
CA TYR A 273 8.13 -12.64 -19.80
C TYR A 273 6.66 -12.73 -20.22
N ARG A 274 5.89 -13.52 -19.48
CA ARG A 274 4.46 -13.71 -19.67
C ARG A 274 3.75 -13.58 -18.33
N LEU A 275 2.67 -12.79 -18.28
CA LEU A 275 1.81 -12.64 -17.13
C LEU A 275 0.52 -13.43 -17.36
N LYS A 276 0.21 -14.39 -16.48
CA LYS A 276 -1.13 -14.95 -16.36
C LYS A 276 -1.81 -14.37 -15.13
N MET A 277 -2.95 -13.72 -15.30
CA MET A 277 -3.68 -13.08 -14.22
C MET A 277 -5.16 -13.40 -14.28
N VAL A 278 -5.76 -13.65 -13.11
CA VAL A 278 -7.20 -13.84 -12.94
C VAL A 278 -7.69 -12.86 -11.89
N ALA A 279 -8.68 -12.04 -12.25
CA ALA A 279 -9.42 -11.21 -11.32
C ALA A 279 -10.87 -11.72 -11.21
N THR A 280 -11.42 -11.73 -9.99
CA THR A 280 -12.80 -12.19 -9.73
C THR A 280 -13.53 -11.25 -8.79
N SER A 281 -14.82 -11.05 -9.04
CA SER A 281 -15.73 -10.28 -8.19
C SER A 281 -17.16 -10.80 -8.38
N GLY A 282 -17.71 -11.49 -7.38
CA GLY A 282 -19.01 -12.14 -7.50
C GLY A 282 -19.01 -13.22 -8.58
N ASP A 283 -19.89 -13.08 -9.57
CA ASP A 283 -20.01 -13.95 -10.75
C ASP A 283 -19.04 -13.56 -11.88
N LYS A 284 -18.38 -12.41 -11.79
CA LYS A 284 -17.47 -11.91 -12.83
C LYS A 284 -16.08 -12.50 -12.68
N THR A 285 -15.49 -12.82 -13.83
CA THR A 285 -14.11 -13.30 -13.93
C THR A 285 -13.45 -12.67 -15.15
N TRP A 286 -12.33 -11.99 -14.93
CA TRP A 286 -11.45 -11.48 -15.99
C TRP A 286 -10.15 -12.28 -15.99
N LYS A 287 -9.68 -12.65 -17.18
CA LYS A 287 -8.46 -13.43 -17.37
C LYS A 287 -7.59 -12.74 -18.40
N TRP A 288 -6.32 -12.57 -18.06
CA TRP A 288 -5.30 -12.01 -18.94
C TRP A 288 -4.13 -12.96 -19.06
N ASP A 289 -3.56 -13.01 -20.25
CA ASP A 289 -2.43 -13.87 -20.59
C ASP A 289 -1.52 -13.14 -21.59
N GLU A 290 -0.72 -12.20 -21.07
CA GLU A 290 -0.03 -11.18 -21.87
C GLU A 290 1.48 -11.31 -21.78
N GLU A 291 2.17 -11.16 -22.91
CA GLU A 291 3.63 -11.04 -22.94
C GLU A 291 4.09 -9.61 -22.61
N PHE A 292 5.18 -9.50 -21.87
CA PHE A 292 5.83 -8.22 -21.59
C PHE A 292 7.35 -8.36 -21.60
N THR A 293 8.05 -7.24 -21.73
CA THR A 293 9.53 -7.21 -21.78
C THR A 293 10.08 -6.32 -20.68
N ILE A 294 10.99 -6.87 -19.89
CA ILE A 294 11.83 -6.08 -18.99
C ILE A 294 13.03 -5.59 -19.79
N LYS A 295 13.13 -4.28 -19.99
CA LYS A 295 14.25 -3.66 -20.73
C LYS A 295 15.54 -3.74 -19.92
N GLY A 296 16.67 -3.86 -20.60
CA GLY A 296 17.99 -3.91 -19.95
C GLY A 296 18.30 -2.66 -19.14
N ASP A 297 17.97 -1.49 -19.67
CA ASP A 297 18.20 -0.22 -18.99
C ASP A 297 17.35 -0.09 -17.71
N ASP A 298 16.09 -0.50 -17.76
CA ASP A 298 15.19 -0.50 -16.59
C ASP A 298 15.69 -1.50 -15.53
N ALA A 299 16.04 -2.72 -15.94
CA ALA A 299 16.58 -3.73 -15.03
C ALA A 299 17.84 -3.25 -14.33
N LYS A 300 18.79 -2.67 -15.08
CA LYS A 300 20.03 -2.12 -14.52
C LYS A 300 19.74 -0.98 -13.54
N LYS A 301 18.95 0.00 -13.97
CA LYS A 301 18.57 1.17 -13.15
C LYS A 301 17.98 0.75 -11.81
N TYR A 302 17.00 -0.17 -11.82
CA TYR A 302 16.34 -0.60 -10.58
C TYR A 302 17.25 -1.51 -9.73
N ASN A 303 18.01 -2.42 -10.32
CA ASN A 303 18.94 -3.26 -9.54
C ASN A 303 20.01 -2.43 -8.81
N GLU A 304 20.49 -1.32 -9.39
CA GLU A 304 21.49 -0.45 -8.76
C GLU A 304 20.96 0.30 -7.53
N THR A 305 19.66 0.60 -7.48
CA THR A 305 19.02 1.34 -6.37
C THR A 305 18.26 0.44 -5.39
N ALA A 306 18.23 -0.88 -5.64
CA ALA A 306 17.45 -1.83 -4.86
C ALA A 306 18.04 -2.08 -3.47
N VAL A 307 17.21 -2.00 -2.44
CA VAL A 307 17.57 -2.41 -1.08
C VAL A 307 17.46 -3.93 -0.92
N ASP A 308 18.34 -4.50 -0.10
CA ASP A 308 18.39 -5.92 0.24
C ASP A 308 18.50 -6.88 -0.97
N LEU A 309 19.01 -6.39 -2.10
CA LEU A 309 19.09 -7.19 -3.32
C LEU A 309 19.95 -8.45 -3.11
N GLU A 310 19.38 -9.61 -3.43
CA GLU A 310 20.08 -10.88 -3.35
C GLU A 310 21.26 -10.91 -4.32
N LYS A 311 22.44 -11.26 -3.80
CA LYS A 311 23.66 -11.37 -4.60
C LYS A 311 23.84 -12.78 -5.10
N ASP A 312 24.01 -12.93 -6.40
CA ASP A 312 24.36 -14.20 -7.01
C ASP A 312 25.86 -14.49 -6.79
N TYR A 313 26.16 -15.43 -5.89
CA TYR A 313 27.52 -15.90 -5.60
C TYR A 313 27.93 -17.13 -6.44
N THR A 314 27.11 -17.58 -7.39
CA THR A 314 27.36 -18.79 -8.20
C THR A 314 28.75 -18.78 -8.84
N TRP A 315 29.17 -17.64 -9.39
CA TRP A 315 30.51 -17.50 -9.99
C TRP A 315 31.66 -17.58 -8.98
N TRP A 316 31.46 -17.11 -7.75
CA TRP A 316 32.44 -17.28 -6.68
C TRP A 316 32.60 -18.74 -6.27
N TYR A 317 31.49 -19.49 -6.24
CA TYR A 317 31.54 -20.93 -6.01
C TYR A 317 32.23 -21.68 -7.15
N ILE A 318 31.95 -21.32 -8.42
CA ILE A 318 32.63 -21.91 -9.59
C ILE A 318 34.13 -21.61 -9.55
N ALA A 319 34.51 -20.35 -9.30
CA ALA A 319 35.92 -19.95 -9.21
C ALA A 319 36.65 -20.64 -8.04
N GLY A 320 36.01 -20.71 -6.87
CA GLY A 320 36.55 -21.42 -5.70
C GLY A 320 36.71 -22.91 -5.95
N GLY A 321 35.74 -23.55 -6.60
CA GLY A 321 35.81 -24.96 -7.01
C GLY A 321 36.93 -25.22 -8.01
N ALA A 322 37.06 -24.38 -9.05
CA ALA A 322 38.14 -24.47 -10.02
C ALA A 322 39.52 -24.32 -9.36
N LEU A 323 39.66 -23.36 -8.44
CA LEU A 323 40.89 -23.16 -7.67
C LEU A 323 41.23 -24.38 -6.79
N ALA A 324 40.23 -24.97 -6.13
CA ALA A 324 40.43 -26.17 -5.33
C ALA A 324 40.93 -27.36 -6.17
N VAL A 325 40.40 -27.54 -7.38
CA VAL A 325 40.87 -28.58 -8.32
C VAL A 325 42.32 -28.32 -8.75
N ILE A 326 42.68 -27.07 -9.07
CA ILE A 326 44.06 -26.70 -9.42
C ILE A 326 45.03 -27.02 -8.26
N LEU A 327 44.66 -26.67 -7.03
CA LEU A 327 45.46 -26.96 -5.85
C LEU A 327 45.63 -28.46 -5.62
N LEU A 328 44.58 -29.26 -5.82
CA LEU A 328 44.66 -30.72 -5.71
C LEU A 328 45.60 -31.34 -6.76
N VAL A 329 45.55 -30.86 -8.01
CA VAL A 329 46.47 -31.29 -9.06
C VAL A 329 47.92 -30.93 -8.72
N PHE A 330 48.14 -29.71 -8.23
CA PHE A 330 49.48 -29.27 -7.81
C PHE A 330 50.01 -30.11 -6.63
N LEU A 331 49.15 -30.40 -5.65
CA LEU A 331 49.49 -31.22 -4.49
C LEU A 331 49.83 -32.66 -4.90
N ALA A 332 49.04 -33.26 -5.80
CA ALA A 332 49.29 -34.58 -6.35
C ALA A 332 50.62 -34.63 -7.14
N PHE A 333 50.90 -33.60 -7.95
CA PHE A 333 52.18 -33.47 -8.65
C PHE A 333 53.36 -33.33 -7.68
N TRP A 334 53.22 -32.51 -6.64
CA TRP A 334 54.26 -32.30 -5.63
C TRP A 334 54.54 -33.57 -4.82
N LEU A 335 53.50 -34.28 -4.36
CA LEU A 335 53.63 -35.56 -3.67
C LEU A 335 54.23 -36.65 -4.59
N GLY A 336 53.82 -36.70 -5.86
CA GLY A 336 54.40 -37.61 -6.85
C GLY A 336 55.88 -37.34 -7.14
N LYS A 337 56.30 -36.06 -7.11
CA LYS A 337 57.71 -35.67 -7.24
C LYS A 337 58.53 -36.01 -5.99
N ARG A 338 57.93 -35.95 -4.79
CA ARG A 338 58.57 -36.37 -3.53
C ARG A 338 58.78 -37.88 -3.47
N SER A 339 57.77 -38.67 -3.84
CA SER A 339 57.86 -40.14 -3.89
C SER A 339 58.88 -40.68 -4.91
N LYS A 340 59.21 -39.92 -5.97
CA LYS A 340 60.29 -40.26 -6.91
C LYS A 340 61.69 -39.96 -6.36
N LYS A 341 61.86 -39.00 -5.45
CA LYS A 341 63.17 -38.70 -4.84
C LYS A 341 63.63 -39.79 -3.86
N ASP A 342 62.69 -40.42 -3.15
CA ASP A 342 63.01 -41.48 -2.19
C ASP A 342 63.37 -42.82 -2.88
N LYS A 343 63.15 -42.97 -4.19
CA LYS A 343 63.56 -44.17 -4.95
C LYS A 343 64.94 -44.08 -5.60
N ASP A 344 65.53 -42.88 -5.67
CA ASP A 344 66.88 -42.67 -6.21
C ASP A 344 67.97 -42.58 -5.13
N GLU A 345 67.60 -42.46 -3.84
CA GLU A 345 68.55 -42.54 -2.71
C GLU A 345 68.83 -43.98 -2.24
N ASP A 346 67.97 -44.97 -2.55
CA ASP A 346 68.21 -46.40 -2.29
C ASP A 346 69.06 -47.10 -3.38
N LYS A 347 69.63 -46.34 -4.31
CA LYS A 347 70.46 -46.85 -5.43
C LYS A 347 71.87 -46.23 -5.54
N LYS A 348 72.38 -45.61 -4.47
CA LYS A 348 73.77 -45.15 -4.43
C LYS A 348 74.59 -45.81 -3.33
#